data_AF-A0A525CDL1-F1
#
_entry.id   AF-A0A525CDL1-F1
#
_cell.length_a   1.000
_cell.length_b   1.000
_cell.length_c   1.000
_cell.angle_alpha   90.00
_cell.angle_beta   90.00
_cell.angle_gamma   90.00
#
_symmetry.space_group_name_H-M   'P 1'
#
loop_
_entity.id
_entity.type
_entity.pdbx_description
1 polymer ?
#
loop_
_entity_poly.entity_id
_entity_poly.type
_entity_poly.pdbx_seq_one_letter_code
_entity_poly.pdbx_strand_id
1 'polypeptide(L)'
;MSRFSNFLLVLLLFVSTSAGATTYYIDSVNGNDNASGLEESLAWQSFAKVKSFKENQGFQLGDTIKLACGSKWNDSLDFRNSSYKAFPSIITADENCSEKPTIIGSDRLNGWTQLERKESATIYYKDLDSSVSQLFVNGDAIRMARYPKSGYLHVSSDSVSQDDCFPPVDAIDPSSSFAPHKYVGSCYFSSGNDLAIPENESLSGAFVAIRTAEYWIDRRKVASNSNGIVEWENKTRYMPKAGHNYYLENKLWMLNEVTQDEWVFDAQIGRVYLALIDDSLGPRDPDENITVDASVRDYGIIAMDTQDIKISNIAIKHSANHGIYLKSVDRTEIHNVEISESGEDGIYQLLIPESISIRKSKIINSRRDAIKLLESDSAEVNIEENLVSGSGVTDFNLGSPRESYAAIFAEDLSALIKNNTVIESGYIGVRIGLGSSVIQNIVSDSCIALSDCGGIYTRHHPRSYLDPWPLLADSSIISQNIVTNSDEGVHTQSSSYGIYLDDWSNNVAVK
;
A
#
# COMPACT_ATOMS: atom_id res chain seq x y z
N MET A 1 50.66 -41.31 -45.49
CA MET A 1 50.58 -41.13 -44.02
C MET A 1 50.61 -39.64 -43.74
N SER A 2 49.60 -39.17 -43.02
CA SER A 2 49.10 -37.81 -43.01
C SER A 2 49.59 -36.96 -41.83
N ARG A 3 49.84 -35.67 -42.13
CA ARG A 3 49.53 -34.47 -41.31
C ARG A 3 50.12 -34.37 -39.89
N PHE A 4 51.17 -33.55 -39.78
CA PHE A 4 51.50 -32.81 -38.56
C PHE A 4 50.45 -31.73 -38.31
N SER A 5 49.85 -31.72 -37.11
CA SER A 5 48.91 -30.69 -36.66
C SER A 5 49.62 -29.79 -35.64
N ASN A 6 49.73 -28.50 -35.99
CA ASN A 6 50.18 -27.44 -35.10
C ASN A 6 49.11 -27.16 -34.05
N PHE A 7 49.44 -27.34 -32.77
CA PHE A 7 48.60 -26.92 -31.65
C PHE A 7 48.92 -25.44 -31.35
N LEU A 8 48.01 -24.55 -31.72
CA LEU A 8 48.06 -23.13 -31.38
C LEU A 8 47.46 -22.95 -29.97
N LEU A 9 48.31 -22.70 -28.97
CA LEU A 9 47.88 -22.38 -27.61
C LEU A 9 47.46 -20.90 -27.56
N VAL A 10 46.16 -20.62 -27.60
CA VAL A 10 45.62 -19.26 -27.37
C VAL A 10 45.44 -19.07 -25.86
N LEU A 11 46.33 -18.29 -25.26
CA LEU A 11 46.25 -17.87 -23.87
C LEU A 11 45.21 -16.74 -23.75
N LEU A 12 43.98 -17.08 -23.35
CA LEU A 12 42.94 -16.11 -22.97
C LEU A 12 43.32 -15.48 -21.62
N LEU A 13 43.94 -14.31 -21.66
CA LEU A 13 44.06 -13.41 -20.52
C LEU A 13 42.66 -12.86 -20.19
N PHE A 14 41.97 -13.49 -19.24
CA PHE A 14 40.86 -12.87 -18.52
C PHE A 14 41.44 -11.73 -17.68
N VAL A 15 41.44 -10.52 -18.24
CA VAL A 15 41.58 -9.30 -17.44
C VAL A 15 40.27 -9.15 -16.69
N SER A 16 40.23 -9.64 -15.45
CA SER A 16 39.18 -9.32 -14.49
C SER A 16 39.29 -7.83 -14.16
N THR A 17 38.60 -6.98 -14.91
CA THR A 17 38.35 -5.61 -14.45
C THR A 17 37.50 -5.73 -13.20
N SER A 18 38.06 -5.43 -12.02
CA SER A 18 37.24 -5.18 -10.85
C SER A 18 36.41 -3.93 -11.16
N ALA A 19 35.18 -4.11 -11.61
CA ALA A 19 34.22 -3.02 -11.64
C ALA A 19 34.01 -2.60 -10.18
N GLY A 20 34.64 -1.49 -9.77
CA GLY A 20 34.44 -0.94 -8.45
C GLY A 20 33.03 -0.35 -8.38
N ALA A 21 32.28 -0.71 -7.33
CA ALA A 21 31.03 -0.06 -6.97
C ALA A 21 31.26 1.45 -6.80
N THR A 22 30.48 2.28 -7.50
CA THR A 22 30.56 3.74 -7.42
C THR A 22 29.49 4.26 -6.48
N THR A 23 29.84 5.21 -5.61
CA THR A 23 28.86 5.93 -4.78
C THR A 23 28.52 7.26 -5.43
N TYR A 24 27.23 7.49 -5.65
CA TYR A 24 26.65 8.75 -6.10
C TYR A 24 25.95 9.43 -4.93
N TYR A 25 26.31 10.69 -4.67
CA TYR A 25 25.80 11.49 -3.57
C TYR A 25 24.68 12.41 -4.07
N ILE A 26 23.56 12.45 -3.35
CA ILE A 26 22.41 13.30 -3.68
C ILE A 26 22.03 14.11 -2.44
N ASP A 27 22.00 15.44 -2.58
CA ASP A 27 21.67 16.41 -1.53
C ASP A 27 20.71 17.47 -2.08
N SER A 28 19.46 17.48 -1.60
CA SER A 28 18.43 18.44 -2.04
C SER A 28 18.75 19.90 -1.70
N VAL A 29 19.59 20.12 -0.68
CA VAL A 29 19.90 21.44 -0.11
C VAL A 29 21.17 22.02 -0.73
N ASN A 30 22.26 21.24 -0.74
CA ASN A 30 23.58 21.73 -1.17
C ASN A 30 24.07 21.16 -2.51
N GLY A 31 23.32 20.20 -3.09
CA GLY A 31 23.69 19.56 -4.34
C GLY A 31 23.55 20.46 -5.56
N ASN A 32 24.13 20.03 -6.67
CA ASN A 32 24.02 20.68 -7.99
C ASN A 32 24.00 19.62 -9.09
N ASP A 33 22.95 19.60 -9.92
CA ASP A 33 22.77 18.58 -10.98
C ASP A 33 23.80 18.68 -12.13
N ASN A 34 24.62 19.73 -12.16
CA ASN A 34 25.77 19.85 -13.06
C ASN A 34 27.07 19.26 -12.46
N ALA A 35 27.08 18.91 -11.17
CA ALA A 35 28.22 18.30 -10.51
C ALA A 35 28.39 16.82 -10.91
N SER A 36 29.53 16.23 -10.52
CA SER A 36 29.85 14.85 -10.85
C SER A 36 28.96 13.84 -10.11
N GLY A 37 28.50 14.17 -8.90
CA GLY A 37 27.81 13.25 -8.00
C GLY A 37 28.75 12.30 -7.26
N LEU A 38 30.07 12.38 -7.47
CA LEU A 38 31.03 11.36 -6.99
C LEU A 38 31.64 11.65 -5.62
N GLU A 39 31.35 12.83 -5.05
CA GLU A 39 31.82 13.28 -3.73
C GLU A 39 30.69 14.04 -3.04
N GLU A 40 30.65 14.06 -1.71
CA GLU A 40 29.60 14.75 -0.94
C GLU A 40 29.51 16.25 -1.29
N SER A 41 30.65 16.94 -1.45
CA SER A 41 30.69 18.35 -1.87
C SER A 41 30.33 18.59 -3.33
N LEU A 42 30.19 17.53 -4.13
CA LEU A 42 29.84 17.54 -5.54
C LEU A 42 28.58 16.69 -5.80
N ALA A 43 27.71 16.56 -4.79
CA ALA A 43 26.47 15.81 -4.88
C ALA A 43 25.54 16.36 -5.98
N TRP A 44 24.76 15.47 -6.58
CA TRP A 44 23.59 15.87 -7.37
C TRP A 44 22.50 16.45 -6.46
N GLN A 45 21.61 17.25 -7.03
CA GLN A 45 20.54 17.90 -6.27
C GLN A 45 19.22 17.12 -6.33
N SER A 46 18.86 16.59 -7.51
CA SER A 46 17.52 16.09 -7.78
C SER A 46 17.47 14.61 -8.16
N PHE A 47 16.31 13.99 -7.94
CA PHE A 47 16.03 12.66 -8.50
C PHE A 47 15.80 12.69 -10.02
N ALA A 48 15.44 13.83 -10.60
CA ALA A 48 15.45 14.02 -12.05
C ALA A 48 16.86 13.78 -12.64
N LYS A 49 17.92 14.20 -11.94
CA LYS A 49 19.30 13.90 -12.34
C LYS A 49 19.65 12.42 -12.20
N VAL A 50 19.22 11.77 -11.12
CA VAL A 50 19.36 10.31 -10.92
C VAL A 50 18.67 9.54 -12.06
N LYS A 51 17.44 9.91 -12.41
CA LYS A 51 16.68 9.34 -13.51
C LYS A 51 17.37 9.56 -14.86
N SER A 52 17.82 10.78 -15.13
CA SER A 52 18.57 11.11 -16.35
C SER A 52 19.88 10.32 -16.46
N PHE A 53 20.60 10.13 -15.34
CA PHE A 53 21.80 9.30 -15.30
C PHE A 53 21.47 7.84 -15.60
N LYS A 54 20.42 7.28 -14.97
CA LYS A 54 19.93 5.92 -15.24
C LYS A 54 19.64 5.72 -16.73
N GLU A 55 18.91 6.64 -17.35
CA GLU A 55 18.47 6.53 -18.74
C GLU A 55 19.63 6.70 -19.73
N ASN A 56 20.52 7.66 -19.49
CA ASN A 56 21.57 8.01 -20.44
C ASN A 56 22.85 7.17 -20.24
N GLN A 57 23.30 7.01 -19.00
CA GLN A 57 24.59 6.38 -18.66
C GLN A 57 24.39 4.97 -18.11
N GLY A 58 23.41 4.81 -17.20
CA GLY A 58 23.14 3.56 -16.49
C GLY A 58 24.02 3.41 -15.24
N PHE A 59 23.45 2.79 -14.21
CA PHE A 59 24.22 2.37 -13.04
C PHE A 59 24.88 1.02 -13.33
N GLN A 60 25.89 0.68 -12.53
CA GLN A 60 26.51 -0.65 -12.51
C GLN A 60 26.04 -1.42 -11.27
N LEU A 61 26.11 -2.75 -11.35
CA LEU A 61 25.85 -3.60 -10.19
C LEU A 61 26.83 -3.23 -9.06
N GLY A 62 26.30 -3.05 -7.86
CA GLY A 62 27.06 -2.58 -6.69
C GLY A 62 27.06 -1.07 -6.48
N ASP A 63 26.63 -0.27 -7.47
CA ASP A 63 26.57 1.19 -7.30
C ASP A 63 25.63 1.58 -6.16
N THR A 64 25.97 2.68 -5.48
CA THR A 64 25.24 3.21 -4.33
C THR A 64 24.71 4.60 -4.63
N ILE A 65 23.45 4.85 -4.30
CA ILE A 65 22.85 6.18 -4.18
C ILE A 65 22.83 6.52 -2.70
N LYS A 66 23.68 7.46 -2.28
CA LYS A 66 23.79 7.94 -0.90
C LYS A 66 23.09 9.29 -0.77
N LEU A 67 21.98 9.31 -0.04
CA LEU A 67 21.17 10.49 0.21
C LEU A 67 21.70 11.25 1.43
N ALA A 68 21.85 12.56 1.33
CA ALA A 68 22.28 13.41 2.44
C ALA A 68 21.20 13.51 3.52
N CYS A 69 21.59 13.45 4.80
CA CYS A 69 20.67 13.61 5.94
C CYS A 69 19.88 14.92 5.85
N GLY A 70 18.63 14.91 6.31
CA GLY A 70 17.72 16.06 6.31
C GLY A 70 17.21 16.50 4.93
N SER A 71 17.70 15.91 3.84
CA SER A 71 17.20 16.22 2.50
C SER A 71 15.76 15.75 2.29
N LYS A 72 15.00 16.49 1.48
CA LYS A 72 13.61 16.19 1.16
C LYS A 72 13.38 16.34 -0.34
N TRP A 73 12.76 15.34 -0.96
CA TRP A 73 12.38 15.38 -2.37
C TRP A 73 10.91 15.08 -2.52
N ASN A 74 10.16 16.02 -3.07
CA ASN A 74 8.81 15.77 -3.58
C ASN A 74 8.95 15.08 -4.95
N ASP A 75 9.34 13.82 -4.92
CA ASP A 75 9.64 13.02 -6.11
C ASP A 75 9.54 11.52 -5.79
N SER A 76 9.89 10.68 -6.76
CA SER A 76 9.94 9.22 -6.66
C SER A 76 11.25 8.71 -7.23
N LEU A 77 11.75 7.60 -6.70
CA LEU A 77 12.86 6.87 -7.31
C LEU A 77 12.31 5.72 -8.16
N ASP A 78 12.47 5.85 -9.47
CA ASP A 78 12.00 4.87 -10.44
C ASP A 78 13.15 4.07 -11.02
N PHE A 79 13.21 2.79 -10.66
CA PHE A 79 14.13 1.77 -11.13
C PHE A 79 13.39 0.66 -11.90
N ARG A 80 12.34 1.01 -12.65
CA ARG A 80 11.78 0.09 -13.65
C ARG A 80 12.73 -0.10 -14.81
N ASN A 81 12.75 -1.31 -15.32
CA ASN A 81 13.61 -1.74 -16.41
C ASN A 81 12.91 -1.61 -17.77
N SER A 82 13.25 -0.60 -18.56
CA SER A 82 12.82 -0.52 -19.97
C SER A 82 13.91 -0.94 -20.96
N SER A 83 15.16 -1.17 -20.51
CA SER A 83 16.33 -1.17 -21.40
C SER A 83 17.51 -2.05 -20.97
N TYR A 84 17.36 -2.90 -19.94
CA TYR A 84 18.37 -3.82 -19.40
C TYR A 84 19.69 -3.15 -18.92
N LYS A 85 19.68 -1.85 -18.61
CA LYS A 85 20.81 -1.19 -17.95
C LYS A 85 20.79 -1.56 -16.45
N ALA A 86 21.97 -1.83 -15.88
CA ALA A 86 22.08 -2.23 -14.48
C ALA A 86 21.59 -1.13 -13.53
N PHE A 87 21.15 -1.58 -12.34
CA PHE A 87 20.56 -0.75 -11.29
C PHE A 87 21.57 -0.52 -10.18
N PRO A 88 21.46 0.61 -9.45
CA PRO A 88 22.22 0.75 -8.23
C PRO A 88 21.74 -0.34 -7.27
N SER A 89 22.68 -1.05 -6.67
CA SER A 89 22.37 -2.10 -5.72
C SER A 89 22.00 -1.54 -4.35
N ILE A 90 22.32 -0.26 -4.07
CA ILE A 90 22.12 0.31 -2.74
C ILE A 90 21.51 1.71 -2.85
N ILE A 91 20.43 1.94 -2.12
CA ILE A 91 19.83 3.25 -1.85
C ILE A 91 19.89 3.43 -0.33
N THR A 92 20.68 4.40 0.13
CA THR A 92 20.96 4.53 1.56
C THR A 92 21.22 5.96 2.01
N ALA A 93 21.35 6.14 3.32
CA ALA A 93 21.84 7.33 3.99
C ALA A 93 22.73 6.94 5.17
N ASP A 94 23.36 7.93 5.81
CA ASP A 94 24.13 7.69 7.05
C ASP A 94 23.23 7.11 8.15
N GLU A 95 23.73 6.10 8.88
CA GLU A 95 23.00 5.46 9.98
C GLU A 95 22.70 6.41 11.14
N ASN A 96 23.49 7.48 11.29
CA ASN A 96 23.40 8.43 12.39
C ASN A 96 22.67 9.73 12.01
N CYS A 97 21.89 9.72 10.91
CA CYS A 97 21.07 10.88 10.56
C CYS A 97 20.10 11.24 11.70
N SER A 98 20.17 12.48 12.20
CA SER A 98 19.17 13.01 13.13
C SER A 98 17.80 13.16 12.47
N GLU A 99 17.80 13.48 11.17
CA GLU A 99 16.62 13.45 10.30
C GLU A 99 16.97 12.63 9.06
N LYS A 100 16.25 11.52 8.84
CA LYS A 100 16.43 10.70 7.65
C LYS A 100 16.07 11.48 6.38
N PRO A 101 16.81 11.31 5.28
CA PRO A 101 16.38 11.84 3.99
C PRO A 101 15.00 11.30 3.64
N THR A 102 14.11 12.18 3.20
CA THR A 102 12.69 11.86 2.99
C THR A 102 12.29 11.98 1.53
N ILE A 103 11.68 10.92 0.99
CA ILE A 103 11.00 10.90 -0.30
C ILE A 103 9.52 11.17 -0.06
N ILE A 104 8.95 12.18 -0.71
CA ILE A 104 7.60 12.68 -0.44
C ILE A 104 6.75 12.53 -1.71
N GLY A 105 5.72 11.68 -1.64
CA GLY A 105 4.81 11.40 -2.75
C GLY A 105 3.78 12.52 -3.02
N SER A 106 3.72 13.53 -2.16
CA SER A 106 2.78 14.65 -2.24
C SER A 106 3.41 15.96 -2.69
N ASP A 107 2.59 16.84 -3.25
CA ASP A 107 2.94 18.24 -3.51
C ASP A 107 2.11 19.20 -2.64
N ARG A 108 2.74 20.33 -2.29
CA ARG A 108 2.08 21.42 -1.57
C ARG A 108 1.04 22.10 -2.46
N LEU A 109 -0.18 22.21 -1.96
CA LEU A 109 -1.27 22.96 -2.57
C LEU A 109 -1.41 24.34 -1.90
N ASN A 110 -1.22 25.41 -2.68
CA ASN A 110 -1.47 26.80 -2.28
C ASN A 110 -2.44 27.48 -3.25
N GLY A 111 -2.91 28.69 -2.95
CA GLY A 111 -3.78 29.48 -3.82
C GLY A 111 -5.21 28.93 -3.83
N TRP A 112 -5.75 28.68 -2.65
CA TRP A 112 -7.10 28.21 -2.43
C TRP A 112 -8.12 29.34 -2.56
N THR A 113 -9.31 29.03 -3.05
CA THR A 113 -10.43 29.97 -3.10
C THR A 113 -11.51 29.52 -2.14
N GLN A 114 -11.95 30.40 -1.25
CA GLN A 114 -13.08 30.14 -0.37
C GLN A 114 -14.37 30.01 -1.21
N LEU A 115 -15.05 28.86 -1.09
CA LEU A 115 -16.34 28.60 -1.72
C LEU A 115 -17.51 29.10 -0.85
N GLU A 116 -17.53 28.64 0.40
CA GLU A 116 -18.65 28.83 1.31
C GLU A 116 -18.15 28.82 2.75
N ARG A 117 -18.74 29.65 3.60
CA ARG A 117 -18.57 29.57 5.05
C ARG A 117 -19.80 28.91 5.66
N LYS A 118 -19.59 27.82 6.40
CA LYS A 118 -20.60 27.13 7.23
C LYS A 118 -20.49 27.60 8.68
N GLU A 119 -21.36 27.09 9.55
CA GLU A 119 -21.39 27.49 10.96
C GLU A 119 -20.03 27.25 11.66
N SER A 120 -19.49 26.04 11.55
CA SER A 120 -18.24 25.61 12.20
C SER A 120 -17.13 25.15 11.23
N ALA A 121 -17.25 25.48 9.94
CA ALA A 121 -16.29 25.07 8.92
C ALA A 121 -16.27 26.05 7.74
N THR A 122 -15.15 26.08 7.02
CA THR A 122 -15.04 26.78 5.73
C THR A 122 -14.72 25.78 4.63
N ILE A 123 -15.43 25.87 3.50
CA ILE A 123 -15.12 25.09 2.30
C ILE A 123 -14.29 25.96 1.36
N TYR A 124 -13.16 25.41 0.94
CA TYR A 124 -12.26 25.94 -0.06
C TYR A 124 -12.23 25.04 -1.29
N TYR A 125 -11.77 25.57 -2.42
CA TYR A 125 -11.47 24.77 -3.60
C TYR A 125 -10.19 25.21 -4.30
N LYS A 126 -9.62 24.30 -5.09
CA LYS A 126 -8.48 24.54 -5.96
C LYS A 126 -8.57 23.66 -7.22
N ASP A 127 -8.28 24.25 -8.37
CA ASP A 127 -8.13 23.52 -9.64
C ASP A 127 -6.74 22.86 -9.71
N LEU A 128 -6.71 21.62 -10.20
CA LEU A 128 -5.55 20.75 -10.28
C LEU A 128 -5.43 20.13 -11.67
N ASP A 129 -4.21 20.04 -12.18
CA ASP A 129 -3.91 19.40 -13.46
C ASP A 129 -3.71 17.87 -13.36
N SER A 130 -3.78 17.32 -12.14
CA SER A 130 -3.55 15.89 -11.86
C SER A 130 -4.56 15.35 -10.85
N SER A 131 -4.74 14.02 -10.87
CA SER A 131 -5.57 13.32 -9.90
C SER A 131 -4.91 13.27 -8.53
N VAL A 132 -5.72 13.31 -7.47
CA VAL A 132 -5.27 13.18 -6.08
C VAL A 132 -5.88 11.95 -5.44
N SER A 133 -5.07 11.16 -4.73
CA SER A 133 -5.55 9.97 -4.00
C SER A 133 -5.68 10.19 -2.49
N GLN A 134 -4.94 11.16 -1.94
CA GLN A 134 -4.94 11.55 -0.52
C GLN A 134 -4.70 13.05 -0.38
N LEU A 135 -5.29 13.65 0.65
CA LEU A 135 -5.06 15.04 1.05
C LEU A 135 -4.61 15.06 2.51
N PHE A 136 -3.64 15.92 2.82
CA PHE A 136 -3.05 16.06 4.14
C PHE A 136 -3.22 17.49 4.64
N VAL A 137 -3.59 17.64 5.91
CA VAL A 137 -3.61 18.93 6.61
C VAL A 137 -2.56 18.88 7.72
N ASN A 138 -1.59 19.79 7.69
CA ASN A 138 -0.45 19.82 8.61
C ASN A 138 0.35 18.51 8.69
N GLY A 139 0.34 17.73 7.60
CA GLY A 139 1.02 16.44 7.50
C GLY A 139 0.16 15.22 7.88
N ASP A 140 -1.01 15.42 8.47
CA ASP A 140 -1.94 14.34 8.80
C ASP A 140 -2.91 14.12 7.64
N ALA A 141 -3.12 12.87 7.21
CA ALA A 141 -4.10 12.63 6.16
C ALA A 141 -5.50 12.89 6.70
N ILE A 142 -6.35 13.44 5.84
CA ILE A 142 -7.75 13.70 6.17
C ILE A 142 -8.68 12.82 5.33
N ARG A 143 -9.84 12.49 5.89
CA ARG A 143 -10.77 11.57 5.23
C ARG A 143 -11.43 12.23 4.02
N MET A 144 -11.73 11.40 3.02
CA MET A 144 -12.59 11.81 1.92
C MET A 144 -14.03 12.01 2.44
N ALA A 145 -14.74 13.02 1.94
CA ALA A 145 -16.12 13.29 2.33
C ALA A 145 -16.99 12.06 2.06
N ARG A 146 -17.79 11.67 3.05
CA ARG A 146 -18.59 10.44 3.00
C ARG A 146 -20.05 10.63 3.41
N TYR A 147 -20.90 9.70 2.98
CA TYR A 147 -22.29 9.57 3.39
C TYR A 147 -22.64 8.10 3.72
N PRO A 148 -23.30 7.84 4.86
CA PRO A 148 -23.55 8.77 5.96
C PRO A 148 -22.24 9.20 6.62
N LYS A 149 -22.30 10.29 7.39
CA LYS A 149 -21.14 10.83 8.11
C LYS A 149 -20.53 9.85 9.11
N SER A 150 -21.37 9.00 9.68
CA SER A 150 -20.99 7.88 10.54
C SER A 150 -21.95 6.71 10.31
N GLY A 151 -21.54 5.50 10.71
CA GLY A 151 -22.33 4.29 10.48
C GLY A 151 -22.39 3.87 9.01
N TYR A 152 -23.43 3.15 8.63
CA TYR A 152 -23.57 2.53 7.31
C TYR A 152 -25.01 2.63 6.80
N LEU A 153 -25.13 2.62 5.48
CA LEU A 153 -26.36 2.32 4.75
C LEU A 153 -26.46 0.81 4.51
N HIS A 154 -27.66 0.34 4.17
CA HIS A 154 -27.92 -1.08 3.99
C HIS A 154 -28.43 -1.41 2.59
N VAL A 155 -27.89 -2.47 2.02
CA VAL A 155 -28.42 -3.07 0.79
C VAL A 155 -29.83 -3.64 1.08
N SER A 156 -30.82 -3.33 0.25
CA SER A 156 -32.23 -3.67 0.52
C SER A 156 -32.68 -5.03 -0.02
N SER A 157 -32.05 -5.51 -1.08
CA SER A 157 -32.28 -6.84 -1.64
C SER A 157 -31.00 -7.41 -2.22
N ASP A 158 -30.92 -8.74 -2.31
CA ASP A 158 -29.80 -9.41 -2.94
C ASP A 158 -29.56 -8.88 -4.35
N SER A 159 -28.30 -8.61 -4.69
CA SER A 159 -27.91 -8.24 -6.04
C SER A 159 -28.25 -9.36 -7.02
N VAL A 160 -29.02 -9.04 -8.05
CA VAL A 160 -29.32 -9.94 -9.17
C VAL A 160 -28.30 -9.71 -10.29
N SER A 161 -27.49 -10.71 -10.63
CA SER A 161 -26.53 -10.61 -11.74
C SER A 161 -27.23 -10.74 -13.09
N GLN A 162 -26.83 -9.93 -14.08
CA GLN A 162 -26.70 -10.50 -15.42
C GLN A 162 -25.41 -11.34 -15.40
N ASP A 163 -25.55 -12.65 -15.14
CA ASP A 163 -24.62 -13.81 -15.17
C ASP A 163 -23.10 -13.69 -14.94
N ASP A 164 -22.49 -12.51 -14.90
CA ASP A 164 -21.03 -12.31 -14.92
C ASP A 164 -20.51 -11.38 -13.82
N CYS A 165 -21.33 -10.88 -12.89
CA CYS A 165 -20.84 -9.93 -11.87
C CYS A 165 -20.01 -10.55 -10.73
N PHE A 166 -19.97 -11.89 -10.62
CA PHE A 166 -19.31 -12.60 -9.53
C PHE A 166 -18.46 -13.76 -10.08
N PRO A 167 -17.28 -14.06 -9.52
CA PRO A 167 -16.63 -15.33 -9.83
C PRO A 167 -17.55 -16.48 -9.39
N PRO A 168 -17.64 -17.60 -10.13
CA PRO A 168 -18.35 -18.77 -9.65
C PRO A 168 -17.77 -19.19 -8.29
N VAL A 169 -18.64 -19.70 -7.41
CA VAL A 169 -18.35 -20.02 -5.99
C VAL A 169 -17.12 -20.94 -5.81
N ASP A 170 -16.71 -21.64 -6.87
CA ASP A 170 -15.61 -22.60 -6.90
C ASP A 170 -14.29 -22.05 -7.48
N ALA A 171 -14.25 -20.78 -7.93
CA ALA A 171 -13.05 -20.14 -8.50
C ALA A 171 -12.23 -19.37 -7.44
N ILE A 172 -12.31 -19.78 -6.17
CA ILE A 172 -11.51 -19.19 -5.09
C ILE A 172 -10.09 -19.75 -5.18
N ASP A 173 -9.32 -19.23 -6.13
CA ASP A 173 -7.87 -19.31 -6.12
C ASP A 173 -7.31 -17.94 -5.72
N PRO A 174 -6.94 -17.72 -4.45
CA PRO A 174 -6.29 -16.49 -4.04
C PRO A 174 -4.84 -16.36 -4.53
N SER A 175 -4.25 -17.42 -5.11
CA SER A 175 -2.91 -17.39 -5.72
C SER A 175 -2.93 -16.93 -7.18
N SER A 176 -4.11 -16.81 -7.79
CA SER A 176 -4.21 -16.11 -9.06
C SER A 176 -4.01 -14.62 -8.76
N SER A 177 -2.86 -14.10 -9.21
CA SER A 177 -2.65 -12.68 -9.42
C SER A 177 -3.90 -12.10 -10.08
N PHE A 178 -4.80 -11.48 -9.29
CA PHE A 178 -5.94 -10.79 -9.85
C PHE A 178 -5.38 -9.53 -10.51
N ALA A 179 -4.82 -9.68 -11.71
CA ALA A 179 -5.04 -8.67 -12.72
C ALA A 179 -6.54 -8.36 -12.64
N PRO A 180 -6.94 -7.09 -12.50
CA PRO A 180 -8.36 -6.74 -12.48
C PRO A 180 -8.97 -7.39 -13.70
N HIS A 181 -9.75 -8.46 -13.49
CA HIS A 181 -10.37 -9.18 -14.57
C HIS A 181 -11.35 -8.17 -15.18
N LYS A 182 -10.88 -7.51 -16.24
CA LYS A 182 -11.55 -6.43 -16.97
C LYS A 182 -12.69 -7.05 -17.75
N TYR A 183 -13.72 -7.47 -17.03
CA TYR A 183 -15.03 -7.78 -17.58
C TYR A 183 -15.84 -6.49 -17.54
N VAL A 184 -16.50 -6.20 -18.65
CA VAL A 184 -17.36 -5.03 -18.83
C VAL A 184 -18.79 -5.54 -18.75
N GLY A 185 -19.44 -5.31 -17.61
CA GLY A 185 -20.86 -5.58 -17.36
C GLY A 185 -21.32 -4.75 -16.17
N SER A 186 -22.58 -4.29 -16.16
CA SER A 186 -23.06 -3.46 -15.06
C SER A 186 -23.41 -4.28 -13.83
N CYS A 187 -22.68 -4.04 -12.74
CA CYS A 187 -22.97 -4.62 -11.43
C CYS A 187 -23.73 -3.59 -10.60
N TYR A 188 -24.70 -4.05 -9.82
CA TYR A 188 -25.55 -3.16 -9.04
C TYR A 188 -26.05 -3.82 -7.76
N PHE A 189 -26.52 -3.00 -6.83
CA PHE A 189 -27.37 -3.41 -5.73
C PHE A 189 -28.57 -2.46 -5.61
N SER A 190 -29.63 -2.92 -4.97
CA SER A 190 -30.76 -2.07 -4.58
C SER A 190 -30.46 -1.40 -3.25
N SER A 191 -30.43 -0.08 -3.21
CA SER A 191 -30.26 0.69 -1.98
C SER A 191 -31.50 0.60 -1.10
N GLY A 192 -31.32 0.73 0.22
CA GLY A 192 -32.43 0.94 1.14
C GLY A 192 -33.06 2.34 1.02
N ASN A 193 -34.15 2.52 1.74
CA ASN A 193 -34.80 3.83 1.92
C ASN A 193 -33.97 4.77 2.82
N ASP A 194 -32.89 4.27 3.42
CA ASP A 194 -31.91 5.01 4.21
C ASP A 194 -30.94 5.83 3.34
N LEU A 195 -30.85 5.55 2.03
CA LEU A 195 -30.12 6.39 1.09
C LEU A 195 -30.96 7.60 0.66
N ALA A 196 -30.67 8.77 1.22
CA ALA A 196 -31.28 10.04 0.83
C ALA A 196 -30.28 10.92 0.05
N ILE A 197 -30.44 10.97 -1.27
CA ILE A 197 -29.65 11.86 -2.15
C ILE A 197 -30.38 13.20 -2.26
N PRO A 198 -29.70 14.35 -2.05
CA PRO A 198 -30.32 15.66 -2.23
C PRO A 198 -30.89 15.85 -3.64
N GLU A 199 -31.91 16.71 -3.77
CA GLU A 199 -32.50 17.02 -5.07
C GLU A 199 -31.42 17.60 -6.02
N ASN A 200 -31.42 17.16 -7.28
CA ASN A 200 -30.45 17.50 -8.31
C ASN A 200 -29.01 16.97 -8.12
N GLU A 201 -28.77 16.15 -7.10
CA GLU A 201 -27.47 15.50 -6.90
C GLU A 201 -27.43 14.08 -7.51
N SER A 202 -26.22 13.62 -7.79
CA SER A 202 -25.96 12.28 -8.35
C SER A 202 -24.77 11.60 -7.68
N LEU A 203 -24.79 10.26 -7.68
CA LEU A 203 -23.67 9.41 -7.26
C LEU A 203 -22.69 9.12 -8.40
N SER A 204 -22.95 9.49 -9.65
CA SER A 204 -22.04 9.17 -10.77
C SER A 204 -20.64 9.72 -10.52
N GLY A 205 -19.61 8.87 -10.49
CA GLY A 205 -18.22 9.25 -10.16
C GLY A 205 -17.89 9.28 -8.65
N ALA A 206 -18.87 9.05 -7.77
CA ALA A 206 -18.63 8.75 -6.37
C ALA A 206 -17.91 7.40 -6.24
N PHE A 207 -17.44 7.09 -5.02
CA PHE A 207 -17.06 5.73 -4.67
C PHE A 207 -18.09 5.13 -3.72
N VAL A 208 -18.39 3.86 -3.92
CA VAL A 208 -19.12 3.05 -2.96
C VAL A 208 -18.15 2.06 -2.35
N ALA A 209 -18.17 1.95 -1.02
CA ALA A 209 -17.44 0.93 -0.29
C ALA A 209 -18.47 0.02 0.38
N ILE A 210 -18.43 -1.25 0.02
CA ILE A 210 -19.47 -2.23 0.33
C ILE A 210 -18.80 -3.41 1.03
N ARG A 211 -19.31 -3.77 2.22
CA ARG A 211 -18.91 -4.99 2.91
C ARG A 211 -19.61 -6.18 2.26
N THR A 212 -18.94 -6.79 1.28
CA THR A 212 -19.48 -7.90 0.50
C THR A 212 -19.28 -9.25 1.17
N ALA A 213 -18.38 -9.32 2.16
CA ALA A 213 -18.25 -10.42 3.11
C ALA A 213 -17.79 -9.89 4.48
N GLU A 214 -17.89 -10.71 5.52
CA GLU A 214 -17.41 -10.35 6.86
C GLU A 214 -15.93 -9.93 6.89
N TYR A 215 -15.12 -10.62 6.09
CA TYR A 215 -13.69 -10.43 5.92
C TYR A 215 -13.31 -9.65 4.64
N TRP A 216 -14.26 -8.97 3.98
CA TRP A 216 -13.96 -8.26 2.73
C TRP A 216 -14.80 -7.01 2.50
N ILE A 217 -14.13 -5.94 2.09
CA ILE A 217 -14.77 -4.70 1.63
C ILE A 217 -14.30 -4.39 0.21
N ASP A 218 -15.25 -4.26 -0.69
CA ASP A 218 -15.01 -3.81 -2.06
C ASP A 218 -15.22 -2.31 -2.17
N ARG A 219 -14.29 -1.61 -2.81
CA ARG A 219 -14.45 -0.20 -3.20
C ARG A 219 -14.64 -0.10 -4.71
N ARG A 220 -15.74 0.49 -5.17
CA ARG A 220 -16.07 0.62 -6.60
C ARG A 220 -16.45 2.04 -6.95
N LYS A 221 -16.08 2.47 -8.16
CA LYS A 221 -16.50 3.76 -8.70
C LYS A 221 -17.94 3.61 -9.21
N VAL A 222 -18.84 4.43 -8.70
CA VAL A 222 -20.25 4.42 -9.09
C VAL A 222 -20.37 4.99 -10.50
N ALA A 223 -21.00 4.23 -11.40
CA ALA A 223 -21.30 4.67 -12.76
C ALA A 223 -22.58 5.52 -12.78
N SER A 224 -23.64 5.01 -12.15
CA SER A 224 -24.96 5.64 -12.16
C SER A 224 -25.75 5.32 -10.89
N ASN A 225 -26.82 6.09 -10.64
CA ASN A 225 -27.84 5.74 -9.66
C ASN A 225 -29.23 6.15 -10.16
N SER A 226 -30.22 5.26 -10.08
CA SER A 226 -31.61 5.58 -10.45
C SER A 226 -32.58 4.61 -9.79
N ASN A 227 -33.78 5.09 -9.40
CA ASN A 227 -34.86 4.26 -8.84
C ASN A 227 -34.42 3.30 -7.72
N GLY A 228 -33.55 3.76 -6.82
CA GLY A 228 -33.02 2.94 -5.72
C GLY A 228 -31.99 1.89 -6.15
N ILE A 229 -31.39 2.03 -7.33
CA ILE A 229 -30.30 1.19 -7.83
C ILE A 229 -29.01 2.00 -7.84
N VAL A 230 -27.93 1.42 -7.32
CA VAL A 230 -26.55 1.94 -7.44
C VAL A 230 -25.78 1.00 -8.36
N GLU A 231 -25.21 1.53 -9.44
CA GLU A 231 -24.58 0.76 -10.52
C GLU A 231 -23.09 1.11 -10.67
N TRP A 232 -22.25 0.13 -11.01
CA TRP A 232 -20.82 0.29 -11.28
C TRP A 232 -20.31 -0.72 -12.34
N GLU A 233 -19.12 -0.46 -12.90
CA GLU A 233 -18.61 -1.22 -14.07
C GLU A 233 -17.79 -2.48 -13.71
N ASN A 234 -17.16 -2.54 -12.53
CA ASN A 234 -16.21 -3.61 -12.16
C ASN A 234 -16.77 -4.58 -11.12
N LYS A 235 -16.57 -5.89 -11.28
CA LYS A 235 -17.03 -6.94 -10.33
C LYS A 235 -16.60 -6.67 -8.89
N THR A 236 -17.44 -7.02 -7.91
CA THR A 236 -17.05 -7.17 -6.50
C THR A 236 -16.47 -8.56 -6.27
N ARG A 237 -15.68 -8.77 -5.20
CA ARG A 237 -15.13 -10.10 -4.90
C ARG A 237 -16.24 -11.07 -4.51
N TYR A 238 -17.19 -10.59 -3.71
CA TYR A 238 -18.38 -11.33 -3.28
C TYR A 238 -19.65 -10.58 -3.66
N MET A 239 -20.76 -11.29 -3.74
CA MET A 239 -22.06 -10.72 -4.06
C MET A 239 -22.58 -9.86 -2.90
N PRO A 240 -22.98 -8.58 -3.14
CA PRO A 240 -23.75 -7.82 -2.15
C PRO A 240 -25.10 -8.50 -1.88
N LYS A 241 -25.42 -8.71 -0.61
CA LYS A 241 -26.68 -9.31 -0.16
C LYS A 241 -27.50 -8.32 0.64
N ALA A 242 -28.80 -8.58 0.77
CA ALA A 242 -29.67 -7.80 1.64
C ALA A 242 -29.08 -7.71 3.06
N GLY A 243 -29.08 -6.51 3.63
CA GLY A 243 -28.51 -6.21 4.94
C GLY A 243 -27.00 -5.94 4.96
N HIS A 244 -26.27 -6.12 3.86
CA HIS A 244 -24.86 -5.74 3.79
C HIS A 244 -24.69 -4.22 3.95
N ASN A 245 -23.65 -3.85 4.69
CA ASN A 245 -23.32 -2.46 5.01
C ASN A 245 -22.51 -1.81 3.88
N TYR A 246 -22.85 -0.57 3.56
CA TYR A 246 -22.06 0.25 2.66
C TYR A 246 -22.06 1.72 3.07
N TYR A 247 -21.12 2.48 2.50
CA TYR A 247 -21.12 3.94 2.54
C TYR A 247 -20.61 4.48 1.20
N LEU A 248 -20.86 5.77 0.97
CA LEU A 248 -20.50 6.48 -0.24
C LEU A 248 -19.45 7.53 0.08
N GLU A 249 -18.57 7.83 -0.89
CA GLU A 249 -17.52 8.83 -0.77
C GLU A 249 -17.43 9.72 -2.02
N ASN A 250 -16.76 10.86 -1.87
CA ASN A 250 -16.29 11.72 -2.97
C ASN A 250 -17.39 12.51 -3.70
N LYS A 251 -18.27 13.17 -2.96
CA LYS A 251 -19.22 14.13 -3.54
C LYS A 251 -19.29 15.42 -2.76
N LEU A 252 -19.38 16.54 -3.48
CA LEU A 252 -19.41 17.88 -2.90
C LEU A 252 -20.57 18.06 -1.92
N TRP A 253 -21.77 17.55 -2.26
CA TRP A 253 -22.94 17.62 -1.38
C TRP A 253 -22.76 16.84 -0.07
N MET A 254 -21.81 15.89 0.00
CA MET A 254 -21.46 15.20 1.24
C MET A 254 -20.67 16.10 2.19
N LEU A 255 -20.24 17.30 1.81
CA LEU A 255 -19.64 18.30 2.71
C LEU A 255 -20.69 19.17 3.43
N ASN A 256 -21.97 18.76 3.46
CA ASN A 256 -23.06 19.54 4.05
C ASN A 256 -22.95 19.72 5.58
N GLU A 257 -22.59 18.66 6.31
CA GLU A 257 -22.39 18.64 7.77
C GLU A 257 -20.95 18.23 8.09
N VAL A 258 -20.06 19.21 8.25
CA VAL A 258 -18.62 19.00 8.43
C VAL A 258 -18.31 18.93 9.93
N THR A 259 -18.00 17.73 10.43
CA THR A 259 -17.64 17.49 11.84
C THR A 259 -16.14 17.26 12.05
N GLN A 260 -15.38 17.14 10.97
CA GLN A 260 -13.92 17.04 10.92
C GLN A 260 -13.43 17.48 9.55
N ASP A 261 -12.11 17.60 9.36
CA ASP A 261 -11.54 17.94 8.06
C ASP A 261 -11.85 16.86 7.03
N GLU A 262 -12.36 17.30 5.89
CA GLU A 262 -12.81 16.43 4.81
C GLU A 262 -12.48 17.02 3.45
N TRP A 263 -12.37 16.17 2.44
CA TRP A 263 -12.09 16.63 1.08
C TRP A 263 -12.84 15.84 0.01
N VAL A 264 -12.96 16.44 -1.16
CA VAL A 264 -13.57 15.85 -2.36
C VAL A 264 -12.67 16.16 -3.55
N PHE A 265 -12.50 15.21 -4.46
CA PHE A 265 -11.90 15.47 -5.76
C PHE A 265 -12.91 15.20 -6.88
N ASP A 266 -13.30 16.27 -7.56
CA ASP A 266 -14.11 16.21 -8.78
C ASP A 266 -13.19 16.05 -10.00
N ALA A 267 -13.03 14.81 -10.43
CA ALA A 267 -12.21 14.46 -11.58
C ALA A 267 -12.77 14.94 -12.93
N GLN A 268 -14.05 15.33 -13.02
CA GLN A 268 -14.63 15.79 -14.29
C GLN A 268 -14.14 17.20 -14.64
N ILE A 269 -13.94 18.04 -13.61
CA ILE A 269 -13.47 19.42 -13.76
C ILE A 269 -12.05 19.62 -13.22
N GLY A 270 -11.41 18.58 -12.67
CA GLY A 270 -10.07 18.65 -12.12
C GLY A 270 -10.00 19.55 -10.88
N ARG A 271 -10.93 19.42 -9.94
CA ARG A 271 -11.02 20.31 -8.77
C ARG A 271 -11.01 19.54 -7.46
N VAL A 272 -10.18 19.98 -6.52
CA VAL A 272 -10.26 19.56 -5.12
C VAL A 272 -11.08 20.56 -4.32
N TYR A 273 -11.94 20.05 -3.45
CA TYR A 273 -12.63 20.81 -2.42
C TYR A 273 -12.12 20.35 -1.06
N LEU A 274 -11.91 21.29 -0.16
CA LEU A 274 -11.40 21.07 1.18
C LEU A 274 -12.36 21.74 2.17
N ALA A 275 -12.91 20.98 3.10
CA ALA A 275 -13.64 21.50 4.24
C ALA A 275 -12.74 21.46 5.47
N LEU A 276 -12.51 22.63 6.07
CA LEU A 276 -11.74 22.78 7.30
C LEU A 276 -12.68 23.16 8.43
N ILE A 277 -12.67 22.38 9.51
CA ILE A 277 -13.36 22.79 10.74
C ILE A 277 -12.61 23.94 11.41
N ASP A 278 -13.32 24.77 12.15
CA ASP A 278 -12.68 25.74 13.03
C ASP A 278 -11.88 25.01 14.12
N ASP A 279 -10.79 25.63 14.55
CA ASP A 279 -10.06 25.19 15.74
C ASP A 279 -10.31 26.17 16.90
N SER A 280 -9.59 25.97 18.01
CA SER A 280 -9.71 26.84 19.19
C SER A 280 -9.31 28.31 18.95
N LEU A 281 -8.63 28.61 17.84
CA LEU A 281 -8.18 29.94 17.44
C LEU A 281 -9.12 30.58 16.41
N GLY A 282 -10.05 29.81 15.84
CA GLY A 282 -11.09 30.27 14.92
C GLY A 282 -11.04 29.59 13.55
N PRO A 283 -11.54 30.25 12.49
CA PRO A 283 -11.47 29.73 11.13
C PRO A 283 -10.02 29.51 10.69
N ARG A 284 -9.76 28.34 10.10
CA ARG A 284 -8.46 27.99 9.51
C ARG A 284 -8.42 28.34 8.03
N ASP A 285 -7.24 28.76 7.57
CA ASP A 285 -6.99 29.17 6.18
C ASP A 285 -5.82 28.37 5.58
N PRO A 286 -6.04 27.64 4.47
CA PRO A 286 -5.05 26.77 3.84
C PRO A 286 -3.83 27.48 3.23
N ASP A 287 -3.87 28.80 3.07
CA ASP A 287 -2.76 29.59 2.55
C ASP A 287 -2.03 30.42 3.62
N GLU A 288 -2.57 30.51 4.85
CA GLU A 288 -1.98 31.35 5.91
C GLU A 288 -1.46 30.56 7.11
N ASN A 289 -2.27 29.67 7.68
CA ASN A 289 -2.01 29.10 9.02
C ASN A 289 -2.02 27.57 9.11
N ILE A 290 -2.32 26.89 8.00
CA ILE A 290 -2.15 25.44 7.87
C ILE A 290 -1.41 25.11 6.57
N THR A 291 -0.99 23.87 6.43
CA THR A 291 -0.42 23.36 5.19
C THR A 291 -1.30 22.29 4.59
N VAL A 292 -1.54 22.35 3.28
CA VAL A 292 -2.29 21.32 2.57
C VAL A 292 -1.41 20.65 1.52
N ASP A 293 -1.18 19.34 1.65
CA ASP A 293 -0.40 18.55 0.69
C ASP A 293 -1.30 17.50 0.01
N ALA A 294 -1.03 17.16 -1.24
CA ALA A 294 -1.81 16.18 -2.01
C ALA A 294 -0.92 15.11 -2.62
N SER A 295 -1.24 13.83 -2.41
CA SER A 295 -0.52 12.71 -3.04
C SER A 295 -0.73 12.70 -4.55
N VAL A 296 0.36 12.84 -5.32
CA VAL A 296 0.36 12.85 -6.79
C VAL A 296 1.34 11.86 -7.41
N ARG A 297 2.15 11.17 -6.60
CA ARG A 297 3.11 10.15 -7.03
C ARG A 297 2.74 8.79 -6.45
N ASP A 298 2.53 7.81 -7.33
CA ASP A 298 2.10 6.46 -6.94
C ASP A 298 3.06 5.78 -5.96
N TYR A 299 4.37 5.96 -6.15
CA TYR A 299 5.40 5.23 -5.41
C TYR A 299 6.42 6.18 -4.80
N GLY A 300 6.93 5.84 -3.60
CA GLY A 300 8.19 6.44 -3.12
C GLY A 300 9.38 5.85 -3.86
N ILE A 301 9.50 4.52 -3.82
CA ILE A 301 10.48 3.75 -4.60
C ILE A 301 9.76 2.68 -5.39
N ILE A 302 10.11 2.55 -6.68
CA ILE A 302 9.67 1.45 -7.53
C ILE A 302 10.86 0.77 -8.19
N ALA A 303 10.94 -0.56 -8.13
CA ALA A 303 11.91 -1.35 -8.90
C ALA A 303 11.27 -2.60 -9.49
N MET A 304 11.65 -2.93 -10.73
CA MET A 304 11.10 -4.09 -11.43
C MET A 304 12.17 -4.80 -12.24
N ASP A 305 12.11 -6.13 -12.25
CA ASP A 305 12.97 -7.00 -13.08
C ASP A 305 14.46 -6.73 -12.86
N THR A 306 14.88 -6.81 -11.60
CA THR A 306 16.25 -6.52 -11.12
C THR A 306 16.63 -7.42 -9.94
N GLN A 307 17.83 -7.25 -9.39
CA GLN A 307 18.37 -8.03 -8.28
C GLN A 307 19.31 -7.21 -7.41
N ASP A 308 19.64 -7.73 -6.22
CA ASP A 308 20.61 -7.17 -5.29
C ASP A 308 20.27 -5.73 -4.86
N ILE A 309 18.99 -5.48 -4.56
CA ILE A 309 18.51 -4.16 -4.13
C ILE A 309 18.54 -4.07 -2.61
N LYS A 310 19.26 -3.07 -2.10
CA LYS A 310 19.30 -2.69 -0.69
C LYS A 310 18.73 -1.30 -0.50
N ILE A 311 17.77 -1.14 0.39
CA ILE A 311 17.14 0.13 0.74
C ILE A 311 17.28 0.33 2.23
N SER A 312 17.97 1.39 2.67
CA SER A 312 18.22 1.57 4.10
C SER A 312 18.30 3.02 4.58
N ASN A 313 17.98 3.26 5.86
CA ASN A 313 18.18 4.54 6.54
C ASN A 313 17.47 5.75 5.91
N ILE A 314 16.35 5.54 5.21
CA ILE A 314 15.58 6.60 4.55
C ILE A 314 14.13 6.66 5.07
N ALA A 315 13.45 7.77 4.81
CA ALA A 315 12.03 7.93 5.04
C ALA A 315 11.25 8.10 3.72
N ILE A 316 10.02 7.62 3.68
CA ILE A 316 9.07 7.74 2.56
C ILE A 316 7.73 8.16 3.13
N LYS A 317 7.10 9.19 2.55
CA LYS A 317 5.82 9.73 3.03
C LYS A 317 4.86 10.01 1.88
N HIS A 318 3.57 9.87 2.15
CA HIS A 318 2.48 10.42 1.33
C HIS A 318 2.41 9.85 -0.10
N SER A 319 2.87 8.62 -0.32
CA SER A 319 2.75 7.93 -1.62
C SER A 319 1.28 7.70 -1.97
N ALA A 320 0.92 7.91 -3.23
CA ALA A 320 -0.47 7.75 -3.68
C ALA A 320 -0.93 6.29 -3.67
N ASN A 321 -0.02 5.34 -3.92
CA ASN A 321 -0.23 3.90 -3.81
C ASN A 321 0.71 3.31 -2.74
N HIS A 322 1.94 2.93 -3.11
CA HIS A 322 2.85 2.21 -2.22
C HIS A 322 4.05 3.04 -1.78
N GLY A 323 4.51 2.85 -0.54
CA GLY A 323 5.80 3.42 -0.13
C GLY A 323 6.94 2.86 -0.97
N ILE A 324 7.09 1.52 -0.94
CA ILE A 324 8.04 0.77 -1.76
C ILE A 324 7.27 -0.29 -2.56
N TYR A 325 7.44 -0.30 -3.88
CA TYR A 325 6.89 -1.32 -4.76
C TYR A 325 8.00 -2.06 -5.52
N LEU A 326 8.05 -3.38 -5.36
CA LEU A 326 9.03 -4.26 -5.99
C LEU A 326 8.30 -5.35 -6.76
N LYS A 327 8.72 -5.62 -8.00
CA LYS A 327 8.19 -6.76 -8.77
C LYS A 327 9.30 -7.53 -9.46
N SER A 328 9.35 -8.85 -9.28
CA SER A 328 10.40 -9.67 -9.89
C SER A 328 11.79 -9.14 -9.50
N VAL A 329 11.97 -8.89 -8.20
CA VAL A 329 13.21 -8.37 -7.63
C VAL A 329 13.84 -9.41 -6.73
N ASP A 330 15.09 -9.72 -7.01
CA ASP A 330 15.83 -10.75 -6.29
C ASP A 330 16.81 -10.19 -5.24
N ARG A 331 17.12 -10.98 -4.20
CA ARG A 331 18.04 -10.64 -3.10
C ARG A 331 17.82 -9.22 -2.57
N THR A 332 16.63 -9.02 -2.00
CA THR A 332 16.17 -7.71 -1.51
C THR A 332 16.46 -7.53 -0.02
N GLU A 333 17.04 -6.39 0.36
CA GLU A 333 17.25 -6.00 1.76
C GLU A 333 16.62 -4.63 2.01
N ILE A 334 15.63 -4.57 2.90
CA ILE A 334 15.02 -3.33 3.38
C ILE A 334 15.31 -3.21 4.87
N HIS A 335 16.03 -2.16 5.26
CA HIS A 335 16.56 -2.03 6.61
C HIS A 335 16.42 -0.62 7.17
N ASN A 336 15.84 -0.46 8.37
CA ASN A 336 15.75 0.84 9.03
C ASN A 336 15.09 1.93 8.15
N VAL A 337 14.05 1.55 7.40
CA VAL A 337 13.25 2.51 6.62
C VAL A 337 12.04 2.98 7.43
N GLU A 338 11.62 4.22 7.20
CA GLU A 338 10.40 4.78 7.78
C GLU A 338 9.40 5.09 6.67
N ILE A 339 8.25 4.43 6.67
CA ILE A 339 7.18 4.66 5.69
C ILE A 339 5.95 5.15 6.44
N SER A 340 5.37 6.26 6.01
CA SER A 340 4.11 6.75 6.58
C SER A 340 3.10 7.21 5.53
N GLU A 341 1.82 7.03 5.83
CA GLU A 341 0.70 7.58 5.05
C GLU A 341 0.64 7.06 3.59
N SER A 342 0.74 5.75 3.41
CA SER A 342 0.66 5.13 2.08
C SER A 342 -0.80 4.97 1.64
N GLY A 343 -1.12 5.38 0.42
CA GLY A 343 -2.50 5.35 -0.10
C GLY A 343 -3.04 3.93 -0.37
N GLU A 344 -2.14 2.96 -0.44
CA GLU A 344 -2.35 1.52 -0.43
C GLU A 344 -1.40 0.86 0.60
N ASP A 345 -0.48 0.01 0.13
CA ASP A 345 0.43 -0.76 0.99
C ASP A 345 1.72 0.00 1.35
N GLY A 346 2.33 -0.27 2.50
CA GLY A 346 3.61 0.33 2.87
C GLY A 346 4.76 -0.21 2.01
N ILE A 347 5.02 -1.51 2.12
CA ILE A 347 5.96 -2.28 1.29
C ILE A 347 5.16 -3.35 0.56
N TYR A 348 5.19 -3.32 -0.76
CA TYR A 348 4.57 -4.34 -1.60
C TYR A 348 5.62 -4.99 -2.51
N GLN A 349 5.84 -6.29 -2.34
CA GLN A 349 6.68 -7.08 -3.24
C GLN A 349 5.92 -8.25 -3.84
N LEU A 350 5.97 -8.35 -5.16
CA LEU A 350 5.34 -9.39 -5.97
C LEU A 350 6.41 -10.17 -6.73
N LEU A 351 6.28 -11.50 -6.81
CA LEU A 351 7.23 -12.40 -7.48
C LEU A 351 8.62 -12.29 -6.83
N ILE A 352 8.83 -13.03 -5.74
CA ILE A 352 10.08 -13.04 -4.97
C ILE A 352 10.91 -14.28 -5.38
N PRO A 353 11.98 -14.13 -6.18
CA PRO A 353 12.70 -15.29 -6.72
C PRO A 353 13.55 -16.04 -5.69
N GLU A 354 14.45 -15.35 -4.96
CA GLU A 354 15.39 -15.99 -4.02
C GLU A 354 15.22 -15.52 -2.58
N SER A 355 15.24 -14.20 -2.31
CA SER A 355 15.14 -13.72 -0.92
C SER A 355 14.67 -12.28 -0.76
N ILE A 356 14.01 -12.04 0.38
CA ILE A 356 13.68 -10.71 0.89
C ILE A 356 13.87 -10.67 2.41
N SER A 357 14.52 -9.61 2.88
CA SER A 357 14.71 -9.31 4.29
C SER A 357 14.21 -7.91 4.60
N ILE A 358 13.18 -7.78 5.43
CA ILE A 358 12.65 -6.50 5.93
C ILE A 358 12.93 -6.42 7.42
N ARG A 359 13.80 -5.51 7.84
CA ARG A 359 14.24 -5.42 9.25
C ARG A 359 14.26 -4.01 9.81
N LYS A 360 14.01 -3.90 11.13
CA LYS A 360 14.14 -2.67 11.92
C LYS A 360 13.40 -1.47 11.32
N SER A 361 12.37 -1.72 10.53
CA SER A 361 11.66 -0.69 9.77
C SER A 361 10.37 -0.31 10.47
N LYS A 362 9.93 0.92 10.25
CA LYS A 362 8.70 1.47 10.82
C LYS A 362 7.74 1.81 9.69
N ILE A 363 6.58 1.16 9.66
CA ILE A 363 5.55 1.35 8.64
C ILE A 363 4.27 1.76 9.36
N ILE A 364 3.80 2.98 9.11
CA ILE A 364 2.70 3.60 9.84
C ILE A 364 1.64 4.06 8.85
N ASN A 365 0.36 3.85 9.17
CA ASN A 365 -0.75 4.45 8.45
C ASN A 365 -0.77 4.07 6.96
N SER A 366 -0.77 2.77 6.68
CA SER A 366 -1.01 2.23 5.34
C SER A 366 -2.52 2.01 5.18
N ARG A 367 -3.13 2.56 4.13
CA ARG A 367 -4.57 2.36 3.88
C ARG A 367 -4.94 0.90 3.59
N ARG A 368 -3.96 0.07 3.23
CA ARG A 368 -4.09 -1.39 3.07
C ARG A 368 -3.09 -2.11 3.99
N ASP A 369 -2.30 -3.03 3.46
CA ASP A 369 -1.36 -3.88 4.18
C ASP A 369 -0.05 -3.09 4.44
N ALA A 370 0.57 -3.19 5.61
CA ALA A 370 1.83 -2.49 5.85
C ALA A 370 2.99 -3.18 5.12
N ILE A 371 3.03 -4.51 5.18
CA ILE A 371 3.97 -5.35 4.44
C ILE A 371 3.17 -6.42 3.72
N LYS A 372 3.27 -6.44 2.39
CA LYS A 372 2.58 -7.41 1.53
C LYS A 372 3.57 -8.10 0.60
N LEU A 373 3.74 -9.39 0.81
CA LEU A 373 4.64 -10.22 0.04
C LEU A 373 3.84 -11.32 -0.65
N LEU A 374 3.93 -11.38 -1.97
CA LEU A 374 3.18 -12.31 -2.81
C LEU A 374 4.11 -13.13 -3.71
N GLU A 375 3.68 -14.36 -3.97
CA GLU A 375 4.22 -15.26 -4.99
C GLU A 375 5.72 -15.58 -4.84
N SER A 376 6.01 -16.74 -4.26
CA SER A 376 7.33 -17.38 -4.37
C SER A 376 7.21 -18.90 -4.38
N ASP A 377 8.14 -19.56 -5.06
CA ASP A 377 8.28 -21.01 -5.00
C ASP A 377 9.12 -21.49 -3.81
N SER A 378 10.16 -20.74 -3.43
CA SER A 378 11.14 -21.19 -2.43
C SER A 378 11.99 -20.07 -1.81
N ALA A 379 11.52 -18.82 -1.81
CA ALA A 379 12.33 -17.71 -1.31
C ALA A 379 12.57 -17.77 0.20
N GLU A 380 13.76 -17.31 0.60
CA GLU A 380 14.06 -16.99 1.99
C GLU A 380 13.42 -15.65 2.36
N VAL A 381 12.40 -15.68 3.22
CA VAL A 381 11.62 -14.50 3.63
C VAL A 381 11.83 -14.23 5.11
N ASN A 382 12.46 -13.10 5.43
CA ASN A 382 12.72 -12.67 6.80
C ASN A 382 12.05 -11.31 7.08
N ILE A 383 11.13 -11.27 8.04
CA ILE A 383 10.47 -10.05 8.50
C ILE A 383 10.76 -9.92 9.99
N GLU A 384 11.72 -9.08 10.37
CA GLU A 384 12.24 -9.05 11.74
C GLU A 384 12.32 -7.65 12.36
N GLU A 385 11.96 -7.53 13.63
CA GLU A 385 12.18 -6.29 14.41
C GLU A 385 11.49 -5.05 13.83
N ASN A 386 10.39 -5.21 13.08
CA ASN A 386 9.66 -4.10 12.49
C ASN A 386 8.56 -3.58 13.44
N LEU A 387 8.26 -2.29 13.33
CA LEU A 387 7.08 -1.67 13.92
C LEU A 387 6.06 -1.38 12.82
N VAL A 388 4.89 -2.00 12.91
CA VAL A 388 3.75 -1.74 12.04
C VAL A 388 2.61 -1.16 12.88
N SER A 389 2.04 -0.04 12.44
CA SER A 389 0.89 0.59 13.12
C SER A 389 -0.13 1.15 12.13
N GLY A 390 -1.42 0.99 12.40
CA GLY A 390 -2.49 1.66 11.64
C GLY A 390 -2.66 1.13 10.21
N SER A 391 -2.54 -0.19 10.02
CA SER A 391 -2.67 -0.83 8.70
C SER A 391 -4.12 -1.20 8.41
N GLY A 392 -4.73 -0.61 7.38
CA GLY A 392 -6.11 -0.91 6.97
C GLY A 392 -7.20 -0.47 7.97
N VAL A 393 -6.86 0.41 8.92
CA VAL A 393 -7.71 0.79 10.07
C VAL A 393 -8.79 1.81 9.69
N THR A 394 -9.90 1.76 10.44
CA THR A 394 -11.19 2.38 10.15
C THR A 394 -11.54 3.61 10.96
N ASP A 395 -10.60 4.55 11.02
CA ASP A 395 -10.80 5.95 11.42
C ASP A 395 -10.45 6.29 12.89
N PHE A 396 -9.41 7.12 13.02
CA PHE A 396 -9.50 8.40 13.75
C PHE A 396 -9.01 9.60 12.90
N ASN A 397 -8.46 9.39 11.69
CA ASN A 397 -7.96 10.46 10.79
C ASN A 397 -7.95 10.11 9.27
N LEU A 398 -7.79 8.84 8.85
CA LEU A 398 -7.26 8.52 7.50
C LEU A 398 -8.25 8.03 6.43
N GLY A 399 -9.48 7.70 6.83
CA GLY A 399 -10.53 7.21 5.93
C GLY A 399 -11.03 5.80 6.23
N SER A 400 -12.20 5.51 5.65
CA SER A 400 -12.99 4.31 5.87
C SER A 400 -12.30 3.04 5.33
N PRO A 401 -12.66 1.83 5.82
CA PRO A 401 -11.88 0.62 5.55
C PRO A 401 -11.70 0.36 4.06
N ARG A 402 -10.47 0.02 3.67
CA ARG A 402 -10.18 -0.52 2.34
C ARG A 402 -9.86 -2.00 2.44
N GLU A 403 -9.90 -2.66 1.28
CA GLU A 403 -9.46 -4.04 1.12
C GLU A 403 -8.05 -4.24 1.68
N SER A 404 -7.93 -4.97 2.78
CA SER A 404 -6.67 -5.40 3.38
C SER A 404 -6.74 -6.89 3.68
N TYR A 405 -5.59 -7.55 3.62
CA TYR A 405 -5.44 -8.96 3.97
C TYR A 405 -4.84 -9.14 5.35
N ALA A 406 -3.82 -8.35 5.70
CA ALA A 406 -3.19 -8.31 7.02
C ALA A 406 -2.23 -7.14 7.16
N ALA A 407 -1.88 -6.73 8.38
CA ALA A 407 -0.79 -5.78 8.58
C ALA A 407 0.54 -6.32 8.01
N ILE A 408 0.81 -7.61 8.24
CA ILE A 408 1.87 -8.36 7.59
C ILE A 408 1.26 -9.55 6.85
N PHE A 409 1.32 -9.52 5.51
CA PHE A 409 0.82 -10.59 4.64
C PHE A 409 1.98 -11.35 3.98
N ALA A 410 2.06 -12.65 4.25
CA ALA A 410 3.00 -13.59 3.65
C ALA A 410 2.37 -14.99 3.48
N GLU A 411 1.11 -15.07 3.03
CA GLU A 411 0.37 -16.34 2.89
C GLU A 411 0.96 -17.28 1.83
N ASP A 412 1.49 -16.73 0.73
CA ASP A 412 2.01 -17.53 -0.39
C ASP A 412 3.46 -18.01 -0.17
N LEU A 413 3.99 -17.81 1.04
CA LEU A 413 5.42 -17.89 1.35
C LEU A 413 5.67 -18.68 2.63
N SER A 414 6.88 -19.26 2.72
CA SER A 414 7.43 -19.74 3.99
C SER A 414 8.32 -18.64 4.59
N ALA A 415 7.86 -18.01 5.67
CA ALA A 415 8.50 -16.83 6.24
C ALA A 415 8.94 -17.00 7.69
N LEU A 416 10.09 -16.42 8.06
CA LEU A 416 10.44 -16.11 9.44
C LEU A 416 9.91 -14.72 9.78
N ILE A 417 8.90 -14.66 10.65
CA ILE A 417 8.31 -13.43 11.16
C ILE A 417 8.63 -13.35 12.65
N LYS A 418 9.60 -12.52 13.02
CA LYS A 418 10.18 -12.54 14.37
C LYS A 418 10.36 -11.17 14.99
N ASN A 419 10.05 -11.04 16.29
CA ASN A 419 10.29 -9.81 17.06
C ASN A 419 9.62 -8.56 16.48
N ASN A 420 8.57 -8.69 15.66
CA ASN A 420 7.83 -7.54 15.15
C ASN A 420 6.81 -7.08 16.19
N THR A 421 6.51 -5.79 16.15
CA THR A 421 5.39 -5.19 16.87
C THR A 421 4.36 -4.71 15.85
N VAL A 422 3.18 -5.33 15.86
CA VAL A 422 2.03 -4.98 15.03
C VAL A 422 0.97 -4.42 15.97
N ILE A 423 0.59 -3.16 15.74
CA ILE A 423 -0.42 -2.43 16.51
C ILE A 423 -1.49 -1.99 15.52
N GLU A 424 -2.76 -2.09 15.87
CA GLU A 424 -3.87 -1.54 15.09
C GLU A 424 -3.90 -2.04 13.63
N SER A 425 -4.55 -3.18 13.41
CA SER A 425 -4.78 -3.72 12.07
C SER A 425 -6.27 -3.83 11.77
N GLY A 426 -6.70 -3.31 10.63
CA GLY A 426 -8.10 -3.34 10.19
C GLY A 426 -8.65 -4.76 10.07
N TYR A 427 -7.85 -5.69 9.55
CA TYR A 427 -8.23 -7.09 9.44
C TYR A 427 -7.33 -7.98 10.30
N ILE A 428 -6.46 -8.77 9.68
CA ILE A 428 -5.55 -9.68 10.37
C ILE A 428 -4.27 -8.92 10.78
N GLY A 429 -3.69 -9.26 11.92
CA GLY A 429 -2.38 -8.73 12.31
C GLY A 429 -1.26 -9.33 11.44
N VAL A 430 -1.07 -10.64 11.52
CA VAL A 430 -0.06 -11.40 10.77
C VAL A 430 -0.73 -12.59 10.07
N ARG A 431 -0.60 -12.67 8.74
CA ARG A 431 -1.14 -13.75 7.91
C ARG A 431 -0.01 -14.54 7.24
N ILE A 432 0.04 -15.85 7.50
CA ILE A 432 1.15 -16.71 7.08
C ILE A 432 0.74 -17.95 6.29
N GLY A 433 1.65 -18.36 5.40
CA GLY A 433 1.63 -19.64 4.70
C GLY A 433 2.28 -20.79 5.47
N LEU A 434 2.28 -21.97 4.86
CA LEU A 434 2.94 -23.17 5.40
C LEU A 434 4.46 -22.99 5.50
N GLY A 435 5.09 -23.72 6.42
CA GLY A 435 6.54 -23.64 6.68
C GLY A 435 6.97 -22.39 7.45
N SER A 436 6.04 -21.47 7.74
CA SER A 436 6.36 -20.21 8.40
C SER A 436 6.62 -20.36 9.88
N SER A 437 7.54 -19.53 10.40
CA SER A 437 7.86 -19.40 11.82
C SER A 437 7.48 -18.00 12.31
N VAL A 438 6.43 -17.91 13.13
CA VAL A 438 5.96 -16.67 13.75
C VAL A 438 6.36 -16.69 15.23
N ILE A 439 7.42 -15.95 15.57
CA ILE A 439 8.12 -16.10 16.85
C ILE A 439 8.28 -14.75 17.55
N GLN A 440 7.90 -14.67 18.83
CA GLN A 440 8.21 -13.49 19.67
C GLN A 440 7.68 -12.15 19.14
N ASN A 441 6.58 -12.18 18.39
CA ASN A 441 5.92 -10.95 17.94
C ASN A 441 4.94 -10.45 19.00
N ILE A 442 4.73 -9.14 19.01
CA ILE A 442 3.63 -8.49 19.73
C ILE A 442 2.61 -8.10 18.67
N VAL A 443 1.37 -8.59 18.81
CA VAL A 443 0.26 -8.25 17.94
C VAL A 443 -0.90 -7.74 18.79
N SER A 444 -1.24 -6.47 18.68
CA SER A 444 -2.35 -5.87 19.43
C SER A 444 -3.33 -5.16 18.53
N ASP A 445 -4.59 -5.13 18.95
CA ASP A 445 -5.63 -4.29 18.35
C ASP A 445 -5.87 -4.66 16.87
N SER A 446 -5.97 -5.97 16.60
CA SER A 446 -6.38 -6.49 15.29
C SER A 446 -7.90 -6.54 15.16
N CYS A 447 -8.39 -6.76 13.93
CA CYS A 447 -9.81 -6.88 13.61
C CYS A 447 -10.65 -5.61 13.81
N ILE A 448 -10.02 -4.43 13.74
CA ILE A 448 -10.71 -3.16 14.01
C ILE A 448 -11.83 -2.90 12.97
N ALA A 449 -11.61 -3.34 11.74
CA ALA A 449 -12.46 -3.04 10.58
C ALA A 449 -13.31 -4.22 10.12
N LEU A 450 -12.68 -5.39 10.05
CA LEU A 450 -13.19 -6.61 9.45
C LEU A 450 -13.20 -7.73 10.49
N SER A 451 -14.07 -8.71 10.27
CA SER A 451 -14.24 -9.86 11.16
C SER A 451 -13.93 -11.18 10.44
N ASP A 452 -14.15 -12.33 11.12
CA ASP A 452 -13.65 -13.64 10.66
C ASP A 452 -12.12 -13.59 10.54
N CYS A 453 -11.48 -13.21 11.64
CA CYS A 453 -10.14 -12.65 11.66
C CYS A 453 -9.37 -13.13 12.89
N GLY A 454 -8.05 -12.91 12.88
CA GLY A 454 -7.29 -13.02 14.11
C GLY A 454 -6.01 -12.20 14.13
N GLY A 455 -5.41 -12.08 15.31
CA GLY A 455 -4.11 -11.43 15.46
C GLY A 455 -3.04 -12.16 14.66
N ILE A 456 -2.97 -13.48 14.80
CA ILE A 456 -2.17 -14.36 13.92
C ILE A 456 -3.12 -15.32 13.22
N TYR A 457 -3.08 -15.33 11.90
CA TYR A 457 -3.95 -16.15 11.06
C TYR A 457 -3.10 -17.01 10.13
N THR A 458 -3.54 -18.24 9.93
CA THR A 458 -3.01 -19.11 8.89
C THR A 458 -4.14 -19.84 8.19
N ARG A 459 -3.97 -20.00 6.88
CA ARG A 459 -4.81 -20.76 5.98
C ARG A 459 -3.89 -21.36 4.92
N HIS A 460 -4.34 -22.43 4.28
CA HIS A 460 -3.67 -22.94 3.11
C HIS A 460 -4.61 -23.20 1.94
N HIS A 461 -4.06 -23.22 0.73
CA HIS A 461 -4.74 -23.64 -0.49
C HIS A 461 -3.85 -24.62 -1.24
N PRO A 462 -4.36 -25.78 -1.67
CA PRO A 462 -3.60 -26.65 -2.55
C PRO A 462 -3.33 -25.92 -3.88
N ARG A 463 -2.07 -25.91 -4.37
CA ARG A 463 -1.68 -25.27 -5.65
C ARG A 463 -2.41 -25.87 -6.86
N SER A 464 -3.01 -27.05 -6.71
CA SER A 464 -3.98 -27.61 -7.65
C SER A 464 -4.92 -28.60 -6.95
N TYR A 465 -6.13 -28.81 -7.50
CA TYR A 465 -7.06 -29.87 -7.03
C TYR A 465 -6.47 -31.30 -7.08
N LEU A 466 -5.34 -31.47 -7.78
CA LEU A 466 -4.63 -32.74 -7.95
C LEU A 466 -3.39 -32.85 -7.05
N ASP A 467 -3.04 -31.79 -6.31
CA ASP A 467 -1.95 -31.87 -5.36
C ASP A 467 -2.40 -32.75 -4.19
N PRO A 468 -1.71 -33.88 -3.90
CA PRO A 468 -1.97 -34.61 -2.67
C PRO A 468 -1.76 -33.63 -1.52
N TRP A 469 -2.66 -33.68 -0.52
CA TRP A 469 -2.63 -32.97 0.76
C TRP A 469 -1.26 -32.35 1.08
N PRO A 470 -1.20 -31.06 1.47
CA PRO A 470 0.06 -30.37 1.72
C PRO A 470 0.96 -31.29 2.53
N LEU A 471 2.11 -31.64 1.94
CA LEU A 471 2.95 -32.69 2.47
C LEU A 471 3.27 -32.35 3.93
N LEU A 472 3.15 -33.35 4.81
CA LEU A 472 3.52 -33.33 6.23
C LEU A 472 4.95 -32.81 6.54
N ALA A 473 5.72 -32.40 5.52
CA ALA A 473 7.08 -31.92 5.60
C ALA A 473 7.17 -30.44 6.05
N ASP A 474 6.19 -29.60 5.73
CA ASP A 474 6.27 -28.17 6.04
C ASP A 474 5.54 -27.88 7.35
N SER A 475 6.29 -27.89 8.46
CA SER A 475 5.74 -27.55 9.77
C SER A 475 5.82 -26.05 10.02
N SER A 476 4.67 -25.42 10.30
CA SER A 476 4.65 -24.03 10.76
C SER A 476 4.78 -23.97 12.28
N ILE A 477 5.43 -22.94 12.80
CA ILE A 477 5.59 -22.73 14.24
C ILE A 477 5.06 -21.35 14.60
N ILE A 478 4.09 -21.31 15.52
CA ILE A 478 3.62 -20.07 16.15
C ILE A 478 4.02 -20.18 17.61
N SER A 479 5.05 -19.44 18.04
CA SER A 479 5.54 -19.58 19.42
C SER A 479 5.95 -18.27 20.09
N GLN A 480 5.68 -18.18 21.38
CA GLN A 480 6.10 -17.04 22.22
C GLN A 480 5.59 -15.67 21.74
N ASN A 481 4.49 -15.64 20.98
CA ASN A 481 3.87 -14.37 20.58
C ASN A 481 2.95 -13.85 21.68
N ILE A 482 2.86 -12.52 21.80
CA ILE A 482 1.88 -11.85 22.65
C ILE A 482 0.79 -11.34 21.71
N VAL A 483 -0.42 -11.87 21.85
CA VAL A 483 -1.58 -11.40 21.08
C VAL A 483 -2.63 -10.85 22.04
N THR A 484 -3.02 -9.59 21.87
CA THR A 484 -3.97 -8.90 22.75
C THR A 484 -5.02 -8.12 21.96
N ASN A 485 -6.22 -7.95 22.54
CA ASN A 485 -7.27 -7.06 22.03
C ASN A 485 -7.61 -7.26 20.54
N SER A 486 -8.00 -8.46 20.13
CA SER A 486 -8.64 -8.60 18.82
C SER A 486 -10.11 -8.14 18.97
N ASP A 487 -10.40 -6.89 18.64
CA ASP A 487 -11.72 -6.29 18.93
C ASP A 487 -12.79 -6.75 17.93
N GLU A 488 -14.03 -6.83 18.39
CA GLU A 488 -15.20 -7.12 17.56
C GLU A 488 -15.62 -5.81 16.87
N GLY A 489 -15.05 -5.48 15.72
CA GLY A 489 -15.40 -4.24 15.01
C GLY A 489 -16.93 -4.09 14.82
N VAL A 490 -17.56 -3.15 15.55
CA VAL A 490 -18.94 -2.59 15.47
C VAL A 490 -20.14 -3.56 15.26
N HIS A 491 -19.94 -4.87 15.06
CA HIS A 491 -21.01 -5.82 14.74
C HIS A 491 -21.02 -7.02 15.69
N THR A 492 -22.18 -7.23 16.30
CA THR A 492 -22.46 -8.11 17.43
C THR A 492 -22.59 -9.60 17.08
N GLN A 493 -22.01 -10.08 15.96
CA GLN A 493 -22.20 -11.46 15.50
C GLN A 493 -20.96 -12.12 14.85
N SER A 494 -19.75 -11.62 15.05
CA SER A 494 -18.59 -12.20 14.36
C SER A 494 -17.40 -12.45 15.26
N SER A 495 -16.76 -13.59 15.03
CA SER A 495 -15.65 -14.10 15.83
C SER A 495 -14.35 -13.38 15.49
N SER A 496 -13.69 -12.79 16.49
CA SER A 496 -12.28 -12.45 16.45
C SER A 496 -11.49 -13.44 17.31
N TYR A 497 -10.29 -13.79 16.88
CA TYR A 497 -9.45 -14.76 17.58
C TYR A 497 -8.04 -14.22 17.80
N GLY A 498 -7.39 -14.59 18.90
CA GLY A 498 -5.96 -14.28 19.06
C GLY A 498 -5.12 -15.00 17.99
N ILE A 499 -5.24 -16.33 17.94
CA ILE A 499 -4.61 -17.17 16.91
C ILE A 499 -5.71 -17.96 16.21
N TYR A 500 -5.82 -17.80 14.89
CA TYR A 500 -6.83 -18.43 14.06
C TYR A 500 -6.16 -19.36 13.04
N LEU A 501 -6.39 -20.67 13.21
CA LEU A 501 -6.00 -21.69 12.24
C LEU A 501 -7.23 -22.03 11.39
N ASP A 502 -7.33 -21.41 10.22
CA ASP A 502 -8.47 -21.53 9.32
C ASP A 502 -8.29 -22.73 8.35
N ASP A 503 -9.17 -22.87 7.37
CA ASP A 503 -9.25 -23.97 6.41
C ASP A 503 -7.86 -24.44 5.91
N TRP A 504 -7.70 -25.77 5.85
CA TRP A 504 -6.50 -26.46 5.38
C TRP A 504 -5.22 -26.24 6.19
N SER A 505 -5.29 -25.50 7.30
CA SER A 505 -4.20 -25.42 8.26
C SER A 505 -3.86 -26.81 8.79
N ASN A 506 -2.62 -27.24 8.59
CA ASN A 506 -2.12 -28.54 9.04
C ASN A 506 -0.67 -28.41 9.49
N ASN A 507 -0.22 -29.32 10.36
CA ASN A 507 1.15 -29.35 10.87
C ASN A 507 1.63 -28.02 11.50
N VAL A 508 0.72 -27.27 12.14
CA VAL A 508 1.02 -26.01 12.83
C VAL A 508 1.22 -26.27 14.32
N ALA A 509 2.43 -26.01 14.82
CA ALA A 509 2.74 -26.09 16.24
C ALA A 509 2.52 -24.71 16.91
N VAL A 510 1.45 -24.60 17.71
CA VAL A 510 1.19 -23.41 18.54
C VAL A 510 1.74 -23.66 19.96
N LYS A 511 2.72 -22.87 20.40
CA LYS A 511 3.49 -23.12 21.64
C LYS A 511 3.74 -21.90 22.51
#